data_AF-A0A8T1SEZ1-F1
#
_entry.id   AF-A0A8T1SEZ1-F1
#
_cell.length_a   1.000
_cell.length_b   1.000
_cell.length_c   1.000
_cell.angle_alpha   90.00
_cell.angle_beta   90.00
_cell.angle_gamma   90.00
#
_symmetry.space_group_name_H-M   'P 1'
#
loop_
_entity.id
_entity.type
_entity.pdbx_description
1 polymer ?
#
loop_
_entity_poly.entity_id
_entity_poly.type
_entity_poly.pdbx_seq_one_letter_code
_entity_poly.pdbx_strand_id
1 'polypeptide(L)'
;PRKDLQNQIYGDIPLLLAQYGENIEAFYITKVLGQILQASSSKNPIPEVHVEAISHTLSYQVTSKAQRPYRLCRENHAEIHHIFLQLARSHPSELLGIFHRKLEMGGGDTRVGILALMSDVISAEVPGMA
;
A
#
# COMPACT_ATOMS: atom_id res chain seq x y z
N PRO A 1 2.36 -21.51 17.91
CA PRO A 1 3.01 -20.27 18.37
C PRO A 1 3.30 -19.25 17.25
N ARG A 2 4.15 -19.55 16.25
CA ARG A 2 4.51 -18.57 15.19
C ARG A 2 3.35 -18.24 14.24
N LYS A 3 2.55 -19.23 13.83
CA LYS A 3 1.39 -19.04 12.95
C LYS A 3 0.27 -18.25 13.64
N ASP A 4 0.05 -18.50 14.93
CA ASP A 4 -0.99 -17.83 15.71
C ASP A 4 -0.68 -16.33 15.88
N LEU A 5 0.59 -16.01 16.16
CA LEU A 5 1.08 -14.62 16.20
C LEU A 5 0.99 -13.93 14.83
N GLN A 6 1.31 -14.65 13.75
CA GLN A 6 1.20 -14.09 12.40
C GLN A 6 -0.25 -13.80 12.02
N ASN A 7 -1.16 -14.72 12.31
CA ASN A 7 -2.60 -14.53 12.08
C ASN A 7 -3.14 -13.36 12.89
N GLN A 8 -2.65 -13.16 14.12
CA GLN A 8 -2.99 -12.00 14.94
C GLN A 8 -2.48 -10.69 14.30
N ILE A 9 -1.20 -10.63 13.91
CA ILE A 9 -0.62 -9.44 13.25
C ILE A 9 -1.38 -9.07 11.97
N TYR A 10 -1.75 -10.06 11.15
CA TYR A 10 -2.55 -9.79 9.95
C TYR A 10 -3.99 -9.40 10.28
N GLY A 11 -4.55 -9.97 11.35
CA GLY A 11 -5.84 -9.58 11.90
C GLY A 11 -5.91 -8.13 12.38
N ASP A 12 -4.76 -7.51 12.69
CA ASP A 12 -4.68 -6.10 13.11
C ASP A 12 -4.69 -5.12 11.92
N ILE A 13 -4.42 -5.59 10.68
CA ILE A 13 -4.38 -4.73 9.47
C ILE A 13 -5.68 -3.94 9.27
N PRO A 14 -6.89 -4.53 9.35
CA PRO A 14 -8.13 -3.77 9.21
C PRO A 14 -8.29 -2.67 10.27
N LEU A 15 -7.84 -2.91 11.51
CA LEU A 15 -7.92 -1.93 12.60
C LEU A 15 -7.00 -0.74 12.32
N LEU A 16 -5.77 -1.00 11.88
CA LEU A 16 -4.83 0.02 11.45
C LEU A 16 -5.39 0.86 10.29
N LEU A 17 -5.98 0.22 9.29
CA LEU A 17 -6.59 0.91 8.15
C LEU A 17 -7.80 1.78 8.55
N ALA A 18 -8.58 1.35 9.56
CA ALA A 18 -9.72 2.14 10.05
C ALA A 18 -9.26 3.45 10.72
N GLN A 19 -8.10 3.44 11.39
CA GLN A 19 -7.51 4.63 12.01
C GLN A 19 -6.94 5.62 10.99
N TYR A 20 -6.75 5.19 9.74
CA TYR A 20 -6.19 6.01 8.66
C TYR A 20 -7.06 7.23 8.31
N GLY A 21 -8.38 7.16 8.56
CA GLY A 21 -9.31 8.25 8.32
C GLY A 21 -9.13 9.47 9.24
N GLU A 22 -8.41 9.31 10.37
CA GLU A 22 -8.14 10.38 11.33
C GLU A 22 -6.74 10.97 11.06
N ASN A 23 -6.73 12.16 10.45
CA ASN A 23 -5.62 12.81 9.71
C ASN A 23 -4.25 12.90 10.45
N ILE A 24 -4.19 12.69 11.76
CA ILE A 24 -2.96 12.95 12.55
C ILE A 24 -2.00 11.75 12.55
N GLU A 25 -2.48 10.52 12.32
CA GLU A 25 -1.66 9.30 12.48
C GLU A 25 -1.35 8.54 11.18
N ALA A 26 -1.87 9.00 10.04
CA ALA A 26 -1.75 8.33 8.75
C ALA A 26 -0.32 7.91 8.38
N PHE A 27 0.69 8.75 8.65
CA PHE A 27 2.09 8.40 8.41
C PHE A 27 2.58 7.20 9.25
N TYR A 28 2.27 7.20 10.55
CA TYR A 28 2.69 6.13 11.45
C TYR A 28 1.99 4.82 11.11
N ILE A 29 0.71 4.90 10.74
CA ILE A 29 -0.06 3.74 10.27
C ILE A 29 0.57 3.17 9.00
N THR A 30 0.88 4.00 8.00
CA THR A 30 1.57 3.56 6.78
C THR A 30 2.91 2.91 7.12
N LYS A 31 3.70 3.49 8.02
CA LYS A 31 5.00 2.94 8.42
C LYS A 31 4.87 1.55 9.08
N VAL A 32 3.89 1.36 9.95
CA VAL A 32 3.61 0.05 10.56
C VAL A 32 3.20 -0.98 9.48
N LEU A 33 2.35 -0.58 8.53
CA LEU A 33 1.96 -1.44 7.41
C LEU A 33 3.16 -1.84 6.54
N GLY A 34 4.05 -0.89 6.24
CA GLY A 34 5.31 -1.15 5.54
C GLY A 34 6.18 -2.17 6.28
N GLN A 35 6.30 -2.05 7.60
CA GLN A 35 7.03 -3.02 8.42
C GLN A 35 6.41 -4.42 8.42
N ILE A 36 5.07 -4.52 8.49
CA ILE A 36 4.35 -5.80 8.39
C ILE A 36 4.61 -6.46 7.03
N LEU A 37 4.58 -5.68 5.95
CA LEU A 37 4.88 -6.15 4.60
C LEU A 37 6.35 -6.53 4.42
N GLN A 38 7.28 -5.79 5.02
CA GLN A 38 8.72 -6.13 5.05
C GLN A 38 9.00 -7.43 5.80
N ALA A 39 8.32 -7.66 6.92
CA ALA A 39 8.43 -8.91 7.67
C ALA A 39 7.77 -10.10 6.94
N SER A 40 6.84 -9.82 6.03
CA SER A 40 6.22 -10.82 5.18
C SER A 40 7.15 -11.14 4.00
N SER A 41 7.27 -12.42 3.64
CA SER A 41 8.19 -12.87 2.58
C SER A 41 7.42 -13.57 1.47
N SER A 42 8.03 -13.79 0.31
CA SER A 42 7.42 -14.59 -0.76
C SER A 42 7.04 -16.02 -0.32
N LYS A 43 7.72 -16.56 0.70
CA LYS A 43 7.42 -17.88 1.29
C LYS A 43 6.30 -17.82 2.33
N ASN A 44 5.91 -16.63 2.75
CA ASN A 44 4.88 -16.40 3.76
C ASN A 44 4.18 -15.04 3.51
N PRO A 45 3.45 -14.92 2.39
CA PRO A 45 2.83 -13.67 1.98
C PRO A 45 1.64 -13.31 2.88
N ILE A 46 1.27 -12.03 2.91
CA ILE A 46 0.01 -11.61 3.54
C ILE A 46 -1.19 -12.19 2.74
N PRO A 47 -2.31 -12.53 3.39
CA PRO A 47 -3.51 -12.97 2.67
C PRO A 47 -4.05 -11.91 1.68
N GLU A 48 -4.60 -12.37 0.55
CA GLU A 48 -5.10 -11.51 -0.55
C GLU A 48 -6.15 -10.47 -0.09
N VAL A 49 -7.01 -10.83 0.87
CA VAL A 49 -8.00 -9.91 1.45
C VAL A 49 -7.36 -8.66 2.05
N HIS A 50 -6.16 -8.79 2.63
CA HIS A 50 -5.43 -7.65 3.17
C HIS A 50 -4.73 -6.84 2.07
N VAL A 51 -4.31 -7.48 0.96
CA VAL A 51 -3.76 -6.79 -0.22
C VAL A 51 -4.81 -5.83 -0.80
N GLU A 52 -6.06 -6.29 -0.94
CA GLU A 52 -7.15 -5.45 -1.44
C GLU A 52 -7.45 -4.28 -0.51
N ALA A 53 -7.56 -4.55 0.80
CA ALA A 53 -7.84 -3.52 1.80
C ALA A 53 -6.72 -2.44 1.85
N ILE A 54 -5.45 -2.86 1.91
CA ILE A 54 -4.30 -1.96 1.94
C ILE A 54 -4.25 -1.12 0.66
N SER A 55 -4.33 -1.78 -0.51
CA SER A 55 -4.24 -1.09 -1.80
C SER A 55 -5.37 -0.09 -2.00
N HIS A 56 -6.59 -0.43 -1.57
CA HIS A 56 -7.73 0.45 -1.68
C HIS A 56 -7.53 1.75 -0.87
N THR A 57 -7.21 1.61 0.43
CA THR A 57 -7.02 2.72 1.36
C THR A 57 -5.87 3.62 0.94
N LEU A 58 -4.71 3.03 0.62
CA LEU A 58 -3.52 3.81 0.27
C LEU A 58 -3.63 4.48 -1.11
N SER A 59 -4.31 3.86 -2.08
CA SER A 59 -4.57 4.50 -3.38
C SER A 59 -5.41 5.78 -3.24
N TYR A 60 -6.39 5.78 -2.34
CA TYR A 60 -7.22 6.96 -2.09
C TYR A 60 -6.37 8.14 -1.57
N GLN A 61 -5.39 7.84 -0.73
CA GLN A 61 -4.51 8.82 -0.10
C GLN A 61 -3.57 9.50 -1.09
N VAL A 62 -3.00 8.73 -2.03
CA VAL A 62 -2.09 9.30 -3.03
C VAL A 62 -2.80 9.94 -4.22
N THR A 63 -4.07 9.59 -4.46
CA THR A 63 -4.86 10.15 -5.57
C THR A 63 -5.77 11.31 -5.17
N SER A 64 -6.06 11.51 -3.88
CA SER A 64 -6.91 12.60 -3.40
C SER A 64 -6.11 13.90 -3.21
N LYS A 65 -6.44 14.93 -3.99
CA LYS A 65 -5.82 16.27 -3.88
C LYS A 65 -6.16 17.01 -2.58
N ALA A 66 -7.18 16.54 -1.83
CA ALA A 66 -7.79 17.27 -0.72
C ALA A 66 -7.06 17.14 0.63
N GLN A 67 -6.02 16.32 0.74
CA GLN A 67 -5.42 15.96 2.03
C GLN A 67 -4.00 16.50 2.15
N ARG A 68 -3.78 17.75 2.61
CA ARG A 68 -2.42 18.25 2.91
C ARG A 68 -2.31 19.17 4.12
N PRO A 69 -1.51 18.74 5.11
CA PRO A 69 -0.33 19.47 5.57
C PRO A 69 0.93 18.90 4.88
N TYR A 70 1.74 19.77 4.27
CA TYR A 70 2.71 19.44 3.20
C TYR A 70 3.83 18.44 3.54
N ARG A 71 4.28 18.34 4.80
CA ARG A 71 5.46 17.54 5.18
C ARG A 71 5.14 16.07 5.44
N LEU A 72 4.18 15.81 6.34
CA LEU A 72 3.71 14.44 6.63
C LEU A 72 3.12 13.80 5.37
N CYS A 73 2.47 14.58 4.51
CA CYS A 73 2.01 14.12 3.19
C CYS A 73 3.16 13.58 2.32
N ARG A 74 4.33 14.21 2.32
CA ARG A 74 5.48 13.79 1.49
C ARG A 74 6.15 12.52 2.03
N GLU A 75 6.40 12.45 3.33
CA GLU A 75 6.98 11.28 3.98
C GLU A 75 6.02 10.08 3.88
N ASN A 76 4.71 10.33 4.07
CA ASN A 76 3.67 9.34 3.87
C ASN A 76 3.59 8.86 2.42
N HIS A 77 3.75 9.76 1.45
CA HIS A 77 3.76 9.38 0.04
C HIS A 77 4.91 8.42 -0.27
N ALA A 78 6.12 8.71 0.19
CA ALA A 78 7.28 7.83 0.00
C ALA A 78 7.06 6.44 0.61
N GLU A 79 6.47 6.37 1.81
CA GLU A 79 6.16 5.09 2.45
C GLU A 79 5.07 4.31 1.70
N ILE A 80 4.04 5.01 1.19
CA ILE A 80 3.00 4.38 0.36
C ILE A 80 3.61 3.78 -0.91
N HIS A 81 4.51 4.50 -1.57
CA HIS A 81 5.25 3.97 -2.73
C HIS A 81 6.03 2.72 -2.40
N HIS A 82 6.74 2.72 -1.26
CA HIS A 82 7.47 1.55 -0.78
C HIS A 82 6.55 0.35 -0.57
N ILE A 83 5.38 0.56 0.05
CA ILE A 83 4.36 -0.48 0.21
C ILE A 83 3.90 -1.04 -1.13
N PHE A 84 3.58 -0.18 -2.10
CA PHE A 84 3.14 -0.64 -3.43
C PHE A 84 4.22 -1.44 -4.15
N LEU A 85 5.50 -1.08 -4.00
CA LEU A 85 6.60 -1.86 -4.54
C LEU A 85 6.71 -3.24 -3.89
N GLN A 86 6.49 -3.36 -2.59
CA GLN A 86 6.48 -4.65 -1.89
C GLN A 86 5.29 -5.52 -2.32
N LEU A 87 4.11 -4.92 -2.49
CA LEU A 87 2.93 -5.59 -3.00
C LEU A 87 3.15 -6.08 -4.43
N ALA A 88 3.75 -5.26 -5.31
CA ALA A 88 4.06 -5.68 -6.68
C ALA A 88 5.00 -6.89 -6.74
N ARG A 89 5.93 -7.00 -5.77
CA ARG A 89 6.87 -8.13 -5.69
C ARG A 89 6.23 -9.40 -5.11
N SER A 90 5.25 -9.27 -4.23
CA SER A 90 4.65 -10.40 -3.51
C SER A 90 3.31 -10.87 -4.10
N HIS A 91 2.53 -9.95 -4.69
CA HIS A 91 1.16 -10.12 -5.18
C HIS A 91 0.92 -9.34 -6.49
N PRO A 92 1.71 -9.60 -7.56
CA PRO A 92 1.62 -8.84 -8.79
C PRO A 92 0.25 -8.94 -9.47
N SER A 93 -0.37 -10.13 -9.47
CA SER A 93 -1.65 -10.38 -10.13
C SER A 93 -2.80 -9.62 -9.46
N GLU A 94 -2.86 -9.69 -8.14
CA GLU A 94 -3.87 -9.03 -7.32
C GLU A 94 -3.75 -7.51 -7.46
N LEU A 95 -2.50 -7.00 -7.39
CA LEU A 95 -2.24 -5.58 -7.53
C LEU A 95 -2.63 -5.06 -8.92
N LEU A 96 -2.29 -5.78 -9.99
CA LEU A 96 -2.70 -5.43 -11.36
C LEU A 96 -4.23 -5.45 -11.51
N GLY A 97 -4.92 -6.43 -10.91
CA GLY A 97 -6.38 -6.48 -10.90
C GLY A 97 -7.02 -5.28 -10.18
N ILE A 98 -6.41 -4.79 -9.10
CA ILE A 98 -6.86 -3.59 -8.40
C ILE A 98 -6.61 -2.33 -9.23
N PHE A 99 -5.42 -2.20 -9.83
CA PHE A 99 -5.10 -1.06 -10.70
C PHE A 99 -6.03 -1.01 -11.91
N HIS A 100 -6.29 -2.14 -12.55
CA HIS A 100 -7.24 -2.24 -13.65
C HIS A 100 -8.64 -1.72 -13.25
N ARG A 101 -9.20 -2.23 -12.15
CA ARG A 101 -10.50 -1.77 -11.63
C ARG A 101 -10.54 -0.27 -11.35
N LYS A 102 -9.46 0.30 -10.79
CA LYS A 102 -9.37 1.74 -10.51
C LYS A 102 -9.20 2.58 -11.79
N LEU A 103 -8.52 2.06 -12.81
CA LEU A 103 -8.42 2.73 -14.12
C LEU A 103 -9.77 2.73 -14.84
N GLU A 104 -10.50 1.62 -14.79
CA GLU A 104 -11.82 1.48 -15.42
C GLU A 104 -12.85 2.38 -14.74
N MET A 105 -13.04 2.24 -13.42
CA MET A 105 -14.13 2.89 -12.69
C MET A 105 -13.77 4.24 -12.05
N GLY A 106 -12.49 4.58 -11.93
CA GLY A 106 -12.04 5.79 -11.23
C GLY A 106 -12.23 7.09 -12.04
N GLY A 107 -12.30 8.23 -11.34
CA GLY A 107 -12.26 9.55 -11.96
C GLY A 107 -10.86 9.96 -12.44
N GLY A 108 -10.75 11.13 -13.09
CA GLY A 108 -9.48 11.60 -13.69
C GLY A 108 -8.29 11.61 -12.73
N ASP A 109 -8.48 12.16 -11.52
CA ASP A 109 -7.42 12.22 -10.51
C ASP A 109 -7.01 10.83 -10.00
N THR A 110 -7.96 9.90 -9.86
CA THR A 110 -7.68 8.50 -9.52
C THR A 110 -6.87 7.83 -10.62
N ARG A 111 -7.28 7.98 -11.89
CA ARG A 111 -6.59 7.38 -13.03
C ARG A 111 -5.16 7.88 -13.14
N VAL A 112 -4.93 9.18 -13.04
CA VAL A 112 -3.59 9.79 -13.07
C VAL A 112 -2.72 9.26 -11.92
N GLY A 113 -3.24 9.21 -10.70
CA GLY A 113 -2.47 8.72 -9.56
C GLY A 113 -2.13 7.23 -9.65
N ILE A 114 -3.03 6.38 -10.18
CA ILE A 114 -2.72 4.97 -10.43
C ILE A 114 -1.65 4.80 -11.51
N LEU A 115 -1.72 5.57 -12.61
CA LEU A 115 -0.67 5.53 -13.64
C LEU A 115 0.69 5.99 -13.10
N ALA A 116 0.72 6.99 -12.22
CA ALA A 116 1.95 7.42 -11.54
C ALA A 116 2.52 6.30 -10.66
N LEU A 117 1.70 5.67 -9.80
CA LEU A 117 2.11 4.52 -8.99
C LEU A 117 2.66 3.37 -9.84
N MET A 118 2.00 3.05 -10.96
CA MET A 118 2.46 2.01 -11.88
C MET A 118 3.82 2.36 -12.48
N SER A 119 4.00 3.61 -12.91
CA SER A 119 5.28 4.10 -13.44
C SER A 119 6.39 3.96 -12.41
N ASP A 120 6.14 4.31 -11.15
CA ASP A 120 7.13 4.25 -10.08
C ASP A 120 7.50 2.80 -9.73
N VAL A 121 6.51 1.91 -9.64
CA VAL A 121 6.73 0.47 -9.40
C VAL A 121 7.55 -0.18 -10.53
N ILE A 122 7.25 0.16 -11.80
CA ILE A 122 7.97 -0.38 -12.96
C ILE A 122 9.40 0.17 -13.03
N SER A 123 9.59 1.45 -12.66
CA SER A 123 10.89 2.12 -12.72
C SER A 123 11.80 1.80 -11.53
N ALA A 124 11.25 1.22 -10.46
CA ALA A 124 12.03 0.89 -9.27
C ALA A 124 13.07 -0.20 -9.56
N GLU A 125 14.34 0.13 -9.35
CA GLU A 125 15.43 -0.83 -9.46
C GLU A 125 15.22 -2.01 -8.50
N VAL A 126 15.53 -3.23 -8.97
CA VAL A 126 15.55 -4.42 -8.13
C VAL A 126 16.87 -4.42 -7.37
N PRO A 127 16.88 -4.31 -6.02
CA PRO A 127 18.13 -4.37 -5.26
C PRO A 127 18.79 -5.74 -5.49
N GLY A 128 19.99 -5.77 -6.09
CA GLY A 128 20.76 -6.98 -6.34
C GLY A 128 20.89 -7.41 -7.82
N MET A 129 20.43 -6.61 -8.78
CA MET A 129 20.79 -6.75 -10.20
C MET A 129 21.75 -5.62 -10.65
N ALA A 130 22.87 -5.48 -9.95
CA ALA A 130 24.01 -4.64 -10.34
C ALA A 130 25.31 -5.42 -10.13
#